data_AF-A0A4R2CDY0-F1
#
_entry.id   AF-A0A4R2CDY0-F1
#
_cell.length_a   1.000
_cell.length_b   1.000
_cell.length_c   1.000
_cell.angle_alpha   90.00
_cell.angle_beta   90.00
_cell.angle_gamma   90.00
#
_symmetry.space_group_name_H-M   'P 1'
#
loop_
_entity.id
_entity.type
_entity.pdbx_description
1 polymer ?
#
loop_
_entity_poly.entity_id
_entity_poly.type
_entity_poly.pdbx_seq_one_letter_code
_entity_poly.pdbx_strand_id
1 'polypeptide(L)'
;MNSSAPPPVTPPPAASSAEWVQPVPPSAGSVASVQSPSVPGPPGRAEIVDWLAALGDRPAGEVRERIDSMELAWLVHQVEQRYAVELDDDQLDRIRTIGDAVAVLAEVIPGHG
;
A
#
# COMPACT_ATOMS: atom_id res chain seq x y z
N MET A 1 31.84 -52.06 46.44
CA MET A 1 32.71 -51.09 47.13
C MET A 1 33.72 -50.62 46.09
N ASN A 2 33.87 -49.37 45.66
CA ASN A 2 33.85 -48.08 46.34
C ASN A 2 33.45 -46.98 45.33
N SER A 3 32.92 -45.88 45.87
CA SER A 3 32.33 -44.71 45.24
C SER A 3 33.31 -43.82 44.47
N SER A 4 32.82 -43.14 43.44
CA SER A 4 33.15 -41.73 43.18
C SER A 4 32.02 -41.09 42.38
N ALA A 5 31.09 -40.47 43.11
CA ALA A 5 30.23 -39.45 42.53
C ALA A 5 31.07 -38.19 42.29
N PRO A 6 30.89 -37.47 41.17
CA PRO A 6 31.59 -36.21 40.95
C PRO A 6 31.12 -35.14 41.96
N PRO A 7 31.99 -34.21 42.39
CA PRO A 7 31.61 -33.15 43.32
C PRO A 7 30.61 -32.17 42.69
N PRO A 8 29.77 -31.47 43.49
CA PRO A 8 28.85 -30.47 42.99
C PRO A 8 29.63 -29.27 42.40
N VAL A 9 29.27 -28.88 41.18
CA VAL A 9 29.73 -27.64 40.55
C VAL A 9 29.12 -26.44 41.30
N THR A 10 29.92 -25.81 42.15
CA THR A 10 29.59 -24.49 42.68
C THR A 10 29.70 -23.46 41.55
N PRO A 11 28.66 -22.66 41.25
CA PRO A 11 28.78 -21.57 40.29
C PRO A 11 29.64 -20.43 40.89
N PRO A 12 30.45 -19.72 40.09
CA PRO A 12 31.20 -18.56 40.57
C PRO A 12 30.26 -17.35 40.83
N PRO A 13 30.43 -16.60 41.93
CA PRO A 13 29.90 -15.25 42.04
C PRO A 13 30.95 -14.22 41.60
N ALA A 14 30.70 -13.48 40.52
CA ALA A 14 31.09 -12.07 40.35
C ALA A 14 30.74 -11.52 38.96
N ALA A 15 30.26 -10.27 38.99
CA ALA A 15 30.29 -9.24 37.97
C ALA A 15 29.11 -9.13 36.96
N SER A 16 28.32 -8.05 37.17
CA SER A 16 27.70 -7.19 36.15
C SER A 16 26.51 -7.80 35.38
N SER A 17 25.23 -7.42 35.59
CA SER A 17 24.68 -6.06 35.73
C SER A 17 25.32 -5.04 34.80
N ALA A 18 25.19 -5.25 33.49
CA ALA A 18 25.23 -4.23 32.44
C ALA A 18 24.56 -4.86 31.19
N GLU A 19 23.32 -4.50 30.89
CA GLU A 19 23.08 -3.41 29.94
C GLU A 19 23.69 -3.71 28.56
N TRP A 20 23.26 -4.82 27.93
CA TRP A 20 23.30 -4.89 26.47
C TRP A 20 22.15 -4.04 25.95
N VAL A 21 22.36 -2.71 25.97
CA VAL A 21 21.58 -1.77 25.17
C VAL A 21 21.88 -2.12 23.72
N GLN A 22 20.86 -2.50 22.96
CA GLN A 22 21.02 -2.64 21.52
C GLN A 22 21.31 -1.25 20.93
N PRO A 23 22.36 -1.08 20.10
CA PRO A 23 22.54 0.16 19.37
C PRO A 23 21.38 0.31 18.37
N VAL A 24 20.55 1.33 18.58
CA VAL A 24 19.62 1.83 17.57
C VAL A 24 20.42 2.22 16.31
N PRO A 25 20.03 1.79 15.09
CA PRO A 25 20.62 2.33 13.87
C PRO A 25 20.10 3.75 13.61
N PRO A 26 20.96 4.76 13.38
CA PRO A 26 20.54 6.03 12.78
C PRO A 26 20.69 5.98 11.25
N SER A 27 19.57 5.92 10.53
CA SER A 27 19.34 6.37 9.13
C SER A 27 17.86 6.08 8.82
N ALA A 28 16.89 6.99 8.89
CA ALA A 28 16.81 8.35 8.35
C ALA A 28 17.18 8.41 6.86
N GLY A 29 16.23 7.99 6.01
CA GLY A 29 16.21 8.13 4.54
C GLY A 29 16.01 6.77 3.86
N SER A 30 14.88 6.38 3.26
CA SER A 30 13.72 7.13 2.80
C SER A 30 12.47 6.41 3.25
N VAL A 31 11.67 7.05 4.09
CA VAL A 31 10.22 6.90 3.95
C VAL A 31 9.93 7.40 2.55
N ALA A 32 9.80 6.50 1.56
CA ALA A 32 9.05 6.85 0.37
C ALA A 32 7.72 7.34 0.91
N SER A 33 7.52 8.65 0.75
CA SER A 33 6.50 9.50 1.32
C SER A 33 5.44 8.74 2.10
N VAL A 34 5.40 8.98 3.40
CA VAL A 34 4.15 9.04 4.16
C VAL A 34 3.12 9.72 3.25
N GLN A 35 2.36 8.92 2.50
CA GLN A 35 1.14 9.38 1.89
C GLN A 35 0.16 9.31 3.03
N SER A 36 0.09 10.41 3.77
CA SER A 36 -0.97 10.67 4.73
C SER A 36 -2.28 10.10 4.16
N PRO A 37 -3.06 9.31 4.91
CA PRO A 37 -4.41 8.95 4.49
C PRO A 37 -5.28 10.21 4.63
N SER A 38 -5.00 11.23 3.80
CA SER A 38 -5.99 12.24 3.47
C SER A 38 -7.06 11.46 2.73
N VAL A 39 -8.19 11.24 3.41
CA VAL A 39 -9.39 10.67 2.81
C VAL A 39 -9.56 11.27 1.41
N PRO A 40 -9.38 10.49 0.34
CA PRO A 40 -9.24 11.08 -0.97
C PRO A 40 -10.60 11.60 -1.41
N GLY A 41 -10.64 12.87 -1.83
CA GLY A 41 -11.67 13.31 -2.77
C GLY A 41 -11.62 12.46 -4.05
N PRO A 42 -12.55 12.69 -5.00
CA PRO A 42 -12.62 11.89 -6.22
C PRO A 42 -11.25 11.75 -6.91
N PRO A 43 -10.88 10.54 -7.38
CA PRO A 43 -9.56 10.26 -7.92
C PRO A 43 -9.30 11.11 -9.16
N GLY A 44 -8.21 11.87 -9.13
CA GLY A 44 -7.75 12.65 -10.26
C GLY A 44 -7.05 11.80 -11.32
N ARG A 45 -6.74 12.41 -12.47
CA ARG A 45 -6.08 11.73 -13.60
C ARG A 45 -4.78 11.01 -13.21
N ALA A 46 -3.96 11.65 -12.39
CA ALA A 46 -2.68 11.10 -11.96
C ALA A 46 -2.86 9.81 -11.13
N GLU A 47 -3.88 9.76 -10.27
CA GLU A 47 -4.20 8.57 -9.48
C GLU A 47 -4.70 7.44 -10.36
N ILE A 48 -5.60 7.71 -11.31
CA ILE A 48 -6.08 6.68 -12.24
C ILE A 48 -4.92 6.13 -13.07
N VAL A 49 -4.02 6.99 -13.54
CA VAL A 49 -2.81 6.55 -14.27
C VAL A 49 -1.93 5.66 -13.40
N ASP A 50 -1.69 6.04 -12.13
CA ASP A 50 -0.88 5.26 -11.20
C ASP A 50 -1.49 3.88 -10.94
N TRP A 51 -2.81 3.82 -10.77
CA TRP A 51 -3.53 2.57 -10.56
C TRP A 51 -3.41 1.67 -11.80
N LEU A 52 -3.66 2.21 -13.00
CA LEU A 52 -3.52 1.46 -14.25
C LEU A 52 -2.07 1.04 -14.54
N ALA A 53 -1.09 1.83 -14.12
CA ALA A 53 0.33 1.51 -14.19
C ALA A 53 0.67 0.28 -13.33
N ALA A 54 0.13 0.24 -12.11
CA ALA A 54 0.29 -0.87 -11.17
C ALA A 54 -0.33 -2.18 -11.70
N LEU A 55 -1.49 -2.10 -12.36
CA LEU A 55 -2.10 -3.26 -13.04
C LEU A 55 -1.19 -3.83 -14.14
N GLY A 56 -0.56 -2.95 -14.92
CA GLY A 56 0.24 -3.33 -16.09
C GLY A 56 1.71 -3.63 -15.82
N ASP A 57 2.18 -3.55 -14.56
CA ASP A 57 3.60 -3.58 -14.16
C ASP A 57 4.46 -2.66 -15.05
N ARG A 58 3.93 -1.48 -15.38
CA ARG A 58 4.54 -0.53 -16.33
C ARG A 58 4.58 0.87 -15.73
N PRO A 59 5.50 1.74 -16.14
CA PRO A 59 5.54 3.10 -15.60
C PRO A 59 4.31 3.90 -16.05
N ALA A 60 3.88 4.85 -15.22
CA ALA A 60 2.78 5.78 -15.50
C ALA A 60 2.89 6.49 -16.87
N GLY A 61 4.11 6.79 -17.32
CA GLY A 61 4.36 7.41 -18.63
C GLY A 61 4.08 6.50 -19.84
N GLU A 62 3.95 5.19 -19.62
CA GLU A 62 3.63 4.20 -20.65
C GLU A 62 2.16 3.77 -20.63
N VAL A 63 1.37 4.27 -19.66
CA VAL A 63 -0.08 4.05 -19.62
C VAL A 63 -0.73 4.80 -20.78
N ARG A 64 -1.49 4.06 -21.60
CA ARG A 64 -2.22 4.63 -22.73
C ARG A 64 -3.39 5.45 -22.23
N GLU A 65 -3.72 6.54 -22.94
CA GLU A 65 -4.89 7.35 -22.61
C GLU A 65 -6.22 6.61 -22.82
N ARG A 66 -6.25 5.66 -23.76
CA ARG A 66 -7.40 4.78 -23.98
C ARG A 66 -7.38 3.67 -22.93
N ILE A 67 -8.55 3.40 -22.34
CA ILE A 67 -8.75 2.31 -21.39
C ILE A 67 -9.32 1.10 -22.14
N ASP A 68 -8.65 -0.03 -22.02
CA ASP A 68 -9.14 -1.31 -22.54
C ASP A 68 -10.14 -1.96 -21.57
N SER A 69 -10.96 -2.92 -22.04
CA SER A 69 -12.03 -3.54 -21.23
C SER A 69 -11.51 -4.18 -19.92
N MET A 70 -10.32 -4.77 -19.94
CA MET A 70 -9.67 -5.33 -18.76
C MET A 70 -9.24 -4.25 -17.76
N GLU A 71 -8.68 -3.15 -18.25
CA GLU A 71 -8.26 -2.00 -17.45
C GLU A 71 -9.47 -1.32 -16.82
N LEU A 72 -10.57 -1.20 -17.58
CA LEU A 72 -11.85 -0.69 -17.08
C LEU A 72 -12.41 -1.59 -15.98
N ALA A 73 -12.52 -2.90 -16.22
CA ALA A 73 -13.05 -3.84 -15.23
C ALA A 73 -12.24 -3.82 -13.92
N TRP A 74 -10.91 -3.73 -14.03
CA TRP A 74 -10.04 -3.61 -12.87
C TRP A 74 -10.20 -2.25 -12.15
N LEU A 75 -10.29 -1.15 -12.90
CA LEU A 75 -10.49 0.19 -12.35
C LEU A 75 -11.80 0.27 -11.55
N VAL A 76 -12.88 -0.28 -12.11
CA VAL A 76 -14.19 -0.38 -11.46
C VAL A 76 -14.08 -1.16 -10.16
N HIS A 77 -13.48 -2.35 -10.21
CA HIS A 77 -13.28 -3.16 -9.02
C HIS A 77 -12.48 -2.43 -7.94
N GLN A 78 -11.45 -1.66 -8.29
CA GLN A 78 -10.70 -0.85 -7.32
C GLN A 78 -11.53 0.28 -6.72
N VAL A 79 -12.34 0.95 -7.53
CA VAL A 79 -13.21 2.04 -7.08
C VAL A 79 -14.30 1.52 -6.15
N GLU A 80 -14.95 0.41 -6.50
CA GLU A 80 -15.94 -0.27 -5.67
C GLU A 80 -15.36 -0.65 -4.30
N GLN A 81 -14.17 -1.27 -4.30
CA GLN A 81 -13.51 -1.71 -3.07
C GLN A 81 -13.03 -0.54 -2.20
N ARG A 82 -12.64 0.59 -2.80
CA ARG A 82 -12.05 1.74 -2.10
C ARG A 82 -13.08 2.77 -1.63
N TYR A 83 -14.09 3.05 -2.44
CA TYR A 83 -15.09 4.10 -2.19
C TYR A 83 -16.47 3.54 -1.86
N ALA A 84 -16.66 2.21 -1.91
CA ALA A 84 -17.95 1.55 -1.70
C ALA A 84 -19.08 2.12 -2.59
N VAL A 85 -18.73 2.53 -3.81
CA VAL A 85 -19.66 3.00 -4.85
C VAL A 85 -19.86 1.93 -5.91
N GLU A 86 -21.02 1.92 -6.56
CA GLU A 86 -21.33 1.04 -7.69
C GLU A 86 -21.46 1.90 -8.95
N LEU A 87 -20.90 1.45 -10.08
CA LEU A 87 -20.98 2.13 -11.37
C LEU A 87 -21.97 1.37 -12.27
N ASP A 88 -23.03 2.04 -12.70
CA ASP A 88 -23.99 1.48 -13.66
C ASP A 88 -23.37 1.28 -15.06
N ASP A 89 -23.93 0.36 -15.85
CA ASP A 89 -23.50 0.07 -17.22
C ASP A 89 -23.41 1.31 -18.12
N ASP A 90 -24.32 2.28 -17.94
CA ASP A 90 -24.35 3.55 -18.68
C ASP A 90 -23.11 4.41 -18.39
N GLN A 91 -22.62 4.37 -17.15
CA GLN A 91 -21.39 5.05 -16.73
C GLN A 91 -20.16 4.31 -17.24
N LEU A 92 -20.17 2.97 -17.16
CA LEU A 92 -19.10 2.13 -17.68
C LEU A 92 -18.92 2.30 -19.20
N ASP A 93 -20.01 2.44 -19.96
CA ASP A 93 -19.95 2.63 -21.41
C ASP A 93 -19.31 3.97 -21.82
N ARG A 94 -19.49 5.02 -21.01
CA ARG A 94 -18.84 6.32 -21.22
C ARG A 94 -17.34 6.24 -21.02
N ILE A 95 -16.88 5.44 -20.06
CA ILE A 95 -15.44 5.33 -19.73
C ILE A 95 -14.67 4.62 -20.86
N ARG A 96 -14.17 5.42 -21.81
CA ARG A 96 -13.30 4.96 -22.91
C ARG A 96 -11.86 5.46 -22.79
N THR A 97 -11.64 6.46 -21.95
CA THR A 97 -10.32 7.08 -21.72
C THR A 97 -10.12 7.41 -20.25
N ILE A 98 -8.88 7.66 -19.87
CA ILE A 98 -8.53 8.12 -18.52
C ILE A 98 -9.29 9.41 -18.16
N GLY A 99 -9.43 10.33 -19.10
CA GLY A 99 -10.18 11.57 -18.87
C GLY A 99 -11.66 11.31 -18.58
N ASP A 100 -12.26 10.37 -19.30
CA ASP A 100 -13.65 9.95 -19.12
C ASP A 100 -13.86 9.28 -17.76
N ALA A 101 -12.91 8.41 -17.36
CA ALA A 101 -12.89 7.81 -16.03
C ALA A 101 -12.87 8.87 -14.92
N VAL A 102 -12.01 9.89 -15.03
CA VAL A 102 -11.96 10.98 -14.02
C VAL A 102 -13.29 11.73 -13.96
N ALA A 103 -13.89 12.05 -15.11
CA ALA A 103 -15.14 12.79 -15.15
C ALA A 103 -16.28 11.99 -14.51
N VAL A 104 -16.46 10.74 -14.91
CA VAL A 104 -17.50 9.84 -14.38
C VAL A 104 -17.28 9.60 -12.88
N LEU A 105 -16.06 9.30 -12.47
CA LEU A 105 -15.74 9.07 -11.04
C LEU A 105 -15.95 10.31 -10.19
N ALA A 106 -15.73 11.52 -10.72
CA ALA A 106 -16.05 12.76 -10.01
C ALA A 106 -17.56 13.03 -9.89
N GLU A 107 -18.39 12.50 -10.81
CA GLU A 107 -19.85 12.57 -10.67
C GLU A 107 -20.37 11.59 -9.61
N VAL A 108 -19.82 10.38 -9.56
CA VAL A 108 -20.33 9.30 -8.68
C VAL A 108 -19.72 9.29 -7.28
N ILE A 109 -18.49 9.77 -7.11
CA ILE A 109 -17.83 9.89 -5.80
C ILE A 109 -18.04 11.34 -5.34
N PRO A 110 -19.08 11.63 -4.54
CA PRO A 110 -19.24 12.93 -3.94
C PRO A 110 -17.99 13.19 -3.08
N GLY A 111 -17.22 14.21 -3.45
CA GLY A 111 -16.15 14.71 -2.60
C GLY A 111 -16.73 15.02 -1.23
N HIS A 112 -16.35 14.23 -0.24
CA HIS A 112 -16.67 14.51 1.16
C HIS A 112 -15.90 15.78 1.55
N GLY A 113 -16.52 16.92 1.31
CA GLY A 113 -16.18 18.20 1.96
C GLY A 113 -16.68 18.21 3.38
#